data_AF-F0GBX1-F1
#
_entry.id   AF-F0GBX1-F1
#
_cell.length_a   1.000
_cell.length_b   1.000
_cell.length_c   1.000
_cell.angle_alpha   90.00
_cell.angle_beta   90.00
_cell.angle_gamma   90.00
#
_symmetry.space_group_name_H-M   'P 1'
#
loop_
_entity.id
_entity.type
_entity.pdbx_description
1 polymer ?
#
loop_
_entity_poly.entity_id
_entity_poly.type
_entity_poly.pdbx_seq_one_letter_code
_entity_poly.pdbx_strand_id
1 'polypeptide(L)'
;MRISTTRRRWLGAALAASSIMLSGCFTPKLYEEGGYHEDVSGFMVTEDGKKLVVLGARYHYIFDLPDPLRRVLLSDYRKSLRSDFYAFHASGSSVTGHYSTVLPNDASAEDRQGGGG
;
A
#
# COMPACT_ATOMS: atom_id res chain seq x y z
N MET A 1 -65.35 28.06 26.68
CA MET A 1 -64.88 27.59 25.36
C MET A 1 -63.58 26.83 25.58
N ARG A 2 -63.59 25.48 25.46
CA ARG A 2 -62.42 24.61 25.72
C ARG A 2 -61.62 24.45 24.43
N ILE A 3 -60.34 24.82 24.43
CA ILE A 3 -59.44 24.61 23.28
C ILE A 3 -58.68 23.30 23.51
N SER A 4 -58.96 22.33 22.62
CA SER A 4 -58.55 20.92 22.71
C SER A 4 -57.05 20.72 22.45
N THR A 5 -56.38 20.03 23.37
CA THR A 5 -54.96 19.66 23.31
C THR A 5 -54.75 18.33 22.57
N THR A 6 -55.06 18.26 21.26
CA THR A 6 -54.96 17.01 20.47
C THR A 6 -54.08 17.16 19.23
N ARG A 7 -52.88 17.74 19.37
CA ARG A 7 -51.91 17.86 18.25
C ARG A 7 -50.46 17.62 18.65
N ARG A 8 -50.20 16.78 19.66
CA ARG A 8 -48.82 16.58 20.18
C ARG A 8 -48.37 15.12 20.30
N ARG A 9 -49.03 14.18 19.62
CA ARG A 9 -48.72 12.74 19.75
C ARG A 9 -48.40 12.01 18.44
N TRP A 10 -48.04 12.72 17.36
CA TRP A 10 -47.78 12.09 16.05
C TRP A 10 -46.47 12.53 15.38
N LEU A 11 -45.43 12.84 16.15
CA LEU A 11 -44.08 13.12 15.60
C LEU A 11 -42.95 12.34 16.31
N GLY A 12 -43.29 11.31 17.09
CA GLY A 12 -42.31 10.53 17.87
C GLY A 12 -41.99 9.14 17.32
N ALA A 13 -42.60 8.70 16.22
CA ALA A 13 -42.58 7.29 15.80
C ALA A 13 -41.95 7.05 14.41
N ALA A 14 -41.12 7.97 13.89
CA ALA A 14 -40.50 7.83 12.57
C ALA A 14 -38.96 7.72 12.58
N LEU A 15 -38.30 7.83 13.73
CA LEU A 15 -36.82 7.90 13.80
C LEU A 15 -36.11 6.61 14.22
N ALA A 16 -36.83 5.56 14.62
CA ALA A 16 -36.21 4.33 15.15
C ALA A 16 -36.07 3.17 14.15
N ALA A 17 -36.51 3.33 12.88
CA ALA A 17 -36.57 2.22 11.92
C ALA A 17 -35.49 2.24 10.82
N SER A 18 -34.64 3.26 10.76
CA SER A 18 -33.69 3.44 9.64
C SER A 18 -32.27 2.92 9.91
N SER A 19 -31.99 2.37 11.09
CA SER A 19 -30.61 2.16 11.56
C SER A 19 -29.96 0.82 11.15
N ILE A 20 -30.65 -0.07 10.44
CA ILE A 20 -30.14 -1.44 10.21
C ILE A 20 -29.60 -1.67 8.78
N MET A 21 -29.78 -0.73 7.85
CA MET A 21 -29.25 -0.86 6.47
C MET A 21 -27.83 -0.28 6.28
N LEU A 22 -26.98 -0.37 7.30
CA LEU A 22 -25.53 -0.17 7.17
C LEU A 22 -24.75 -1.48 7.34
N SER A 23 -25.39 -2.63 7.14
CA SER A 23 -24.67 -3.85 6.79
C SER A 23 -24.01 -3.63 5.43
N GLY A 24 -22.82 -3.02 5.45
CA GLY A 24 -22.03 -2.73 4.26
C GLY A 24 -21.88 -3.99 3.41
N CYS A 25 -21.75 -3.80 2.09
CA CYS A 25 -21.45 -4.88 1.15
C CYS A 25 -20.17 -5.61 1.60
N PHE A 26 -20.36 -6.68 2.38
CA PHE A 26 -19.28 -7.54 2.85
C PHE A 26 -18.83 -8.33 1.63
N THR A 27 -17.74 -7.88 1.00
CA THR A 27 -17.24 -8.48 -0.24
C THR A 27 -16.62 -9.83 0.12
N PRO A 28 -17.24 -10.97 -0.25
CA PRO A 28 -16.79 -12.29 0.21
C PRO A 28 -15.37 -12.63 -0.22
N LYS A 29 -14.90 -11.99 -1.31
CA LYS A 29 -13.54 -12.11 -1.83
C LYS A 29 -12.42 -11.69 -0.87
N LEU A 30 -12.74 -10.96 0.20
CA LEU A 30 -11.76 -10.61 1.25
C LEU A 30 -11.52 -11.76 2.24
N TYR A 31 -12.35 -12.81 2.22
CA TYR A 31 -12.28 -13.97 3.12
C TYR A 31 -12.03 -15.30 2.39
N GLU A 32 -11.75 -15.27 1.08
CA GLU A 32 -11.25 -16.48 0.42
C GLU A 32 -9.86 -16.79 1.00
N GLU A 33 -9.80 -17.84 1.83
CA GLU A 33 -8.58 -18.47 2.34
C GLU A 33 -7.82 -19.09 1.17
N GLY A 34 -7.19 -18.24 0.39
CA GLY A 34 -6.32 -18.57 -0.72
C GLY A 34 -5.47 -17.34 -0.94
N GLY A 35 -4.26 -17.34 -0.37
CA GLY A 35 -3.31 -16.23 -0.52
C GLY A 35 -3.27 -15.77 -1.97
N TYR A 36 -3.56 -14.50 -2.18
CA TYR A 36 -3.60 -13.93 -3.52
C TYR A 36 -2.18 -14.01 -4.14
N HIS A 37 -2.09 -14.46 -5.39
CA HIS A 37 -0.82 -14.49 -6.11
C HIS A 37 -0.84 -13.39 -7.17
N GLU A 38 0.15 -12.51 -7.12
CA GLU A 38 0.31 -11.41 -8.07
C GLU A 38 1.64 -11.55 -8.78
N ASP A 39 1.62 -11.41 -10.11
CA ASP A 39 2.84 -11.36 -10.91
C ASP A 39 3.39 -9.94 -10.89
N VAL A 40 4.62 -9.76 -10.37
CA VAL A 40 5.26 -8.45 -10.31
C VAL A 40 6.05 -8.16 -11.58
N SER A 41 5.70 -7.07 -12.24
CA SER A 41 6.32 -6.59 -13.48
C SER A 41 7.42 -5.54 -13.25
N GLY A 42 7.46 -4.89 -12.09
CA GLY A 42 8.52 -3.92 -11.80
C GLY A 42 8.38 -3.17 -10.48
N PHE A 43 9.37 -2.31 -10.23
CA PHE A 43 9.48 -1.46 -9.05
C PHE A 43 9.73 -0.02 -9.45
N MET A 44 9.15 0.91 -8.70
CA MET A 44 9.44 2.33 -8.84
C MET A 44 9.59 2.96 -7.45
N VAL A 45 10.32 4.06 -7.38
CA VAL A 45 10.37 4.91 -6.18
C VAL A 45 9.71 6.24 -6.57
N THR A 46 8.88 6.78 -5.68
CA THR A 46 8.28 8.11 -5.91
C THR A 46 9.35 9.18 -6.00
N GLU A 47 9.06 10.28 -6.69
CA GLU A 47 10.01 11.40 -6.86
C GLU A 47 10.54 11.93 -5.53
N ASP A 48 9.70 11.98 -4.49
CA ASP A 48 10.07 12.41 -3.14
C ASP A 48 10.92 11.39 -2.37
N GLY A 49 11.16 10.19 -2.94
CA GLY A 49 11.96 9.13 -2.34
C GLY A 49 11.33 8.46 -1.12
N LYS A 50 10.03 8.68 -0.86
CA LYS A 50 9.37 8.18 0.36
C LYS A 50 8.61 6.89 0.16
N LYS A 51 8.19 6.57 -1.07
CA LYS A 51 7.37 5.39 -1.35
C LYS A 51 8.04 4.44 -2.32
N LEU A 52 7.88 3.16 -2.06
CA LEU A 52 8.15 2.08 -3.00
C LEU A 52 6.84 1.68 -3.67
N VAL A 53 6.82 1.71 -4.99
CA VAL A 53 5.71 1.24 -5.82
C VAL A 53 6.08 -0.12 -6.38
N VAL A 54 5.24 -1.12 -6.14
CA VAL A 54 5.34 -2.46 -6.70
C VAL A 54 4.29 -2.59 -7.80
N LEU A 55 4.75 -2.75 -9.04
CA LEU A 55 3.88 -2.89 -10.21
C LEU A 55 3.49 -4.36 -10.38
N GLY A 56 2.36 -4.78 -9.83
CA GLY A 56 1.75 -6.06 -10.17
C GLY A 56 1.06 -6.03 -11.54
N ALA A 57 0.79 -7.19 -12.11
CA ALA A 57 0.09 -7.35 -13.37
C ALA A 57 -1.38 -6.89 -13.29
N ARG A 58 -2.00 -7.03 -12.11
CA ARG A 58 -3.40 -6.68 -11.85
C ARG A 58 -3.54 -5.51 -10.88
N TYR A 59 -2.70 -5.44 -9.85
CA TYR A 59 -2.73 -4.38 -8.85
C TYR A 59 -1.35 -3.75 -8.64
N HIS A 60 -1.33 -2.45 -8.39
CA HIS A 60 -0.13 -1.72 -8.00
C HIS A 60 -0.19 -1.41 -6.51
N TYR A 61 0.89 -1.70 -5.80
CA TYR A 61 0.98 -1.50 -4.37
C TYR A 61 1.94 -0.36 -4.05
N ILE A 62 1.61 0.47 -3.06
CA ILE A 62 2.43 1.61 -2.63
C ILE A 62 2.73 1.44 -1.15
N PHE A 63 4.01 1.32 -0.81
CA PHE A 63 4.52 1.15 0.55
C PHE A 63 5.42 2.31 0.93
N ASP A 64 5.62 2.53 2.24
CA ASP A 64 6.73 3.35 2.70
C ASP A 64 8.06 2.69 2.32
N LEU A 65 9.00 3.48 1.81
CA LEU A 65 10.32 3.00 1.45
C LEU A 65 11.18 2.84 2.72
N PRO A 66 11.66 1.63 3.05
CA PRO A 66 12.45 1.41 4.26
C PRO A 66 13.74 2.23 4.24
N ASP A 67 14.13 2.82 5.38
CA ASP A 67 15.32 3.69 5.49
C ASP A 67 16.63 3.11 4.95
N PRO A 68 16.96 1.82 5.19
CA PRO A 68 18.17 1.23 4.63
C PRO A 68 18.15 1.23 3.11
N LEU A 69 17.02 0.84 2.52
CA LEU A 69 16.84 0.77 1.06
C LEU A 69 16.78 2.18 0.46
N ARG A 70 16.15 3.13 1.15
CA ARG A 70 16.08 4.53 0.75
C ARG A 70 17.46 5.15 0.56
N ARG A 71 18.38 4.97 1.52
CA ARG A 71 19.74 5.52 1.41
C ARG A 71 20.48 4.98 0.19
N VAL A 72 20.31 3.70 -0.09
CA VAL A 72 20.97 3.03 -1.20
C VAL A 72 20.38 3.49 -2.54
N LEU A 73 19.05 3.50 -2.67
CA LEU A 73 18.36 3.87 -3.91
C LEU A 73 18.41 5.36 -4.23
N LEU A 74 18.56 6.24 -3.22
CA LEU A 74 18.67 7.69 -3.44
C LEU A 74 20.10 8.19 -3.53
N SER A 75 21.11 7.34 -3.30
CA SER A 75 22.51 7.72 -3.45
C SER A 75 22.88 8.06 -4.90
N ASP A 76 23.97 8.80 -5.08
CA ASP A 76 24.49 9.12 -6.40
C ASP A 76 25.08 7.89 -7.10
N TYR A 77 25.66 6.96 -6.32
CA TYR A 77 26.17 5.69 -6.83
C TYR A 77 25.06 4.69 -7.18
N ARG A 78 23.77 5.03 -7.03
CA ARG A 78 22.65 4.14 -7.37
C ARG A 78 22.70 3.60 -8.79
N LYS A 79 23.23 4.38 -9.73
CA LYS A 79 23.36 3.98 -11.15
C LYS A 79 24.40 2.87 -11.34
N SER A 80 25.32 2.73 -10.39
CA SER A 80 26.35 1.70 -10.35
C SER A 80 25.86 0.46 -9.61
N LEU A 81 24.71 0.51 -8.93
CA LEU A 81 24.15 -0.65 -8.24
C LEU A 81 23.35 -1.53 -9.19
N ARG A 82 23.48 -2.84 -9.01
CA ARG A 82 22.58 -3.83 -9.59
C ARG A 82 21.63 -4.30 -8.51
N SER A 83 20.34 -3.98 -8.67
CA SER A 83 19.29 -4.42 -7.75
C SER A 83 18.38 -5.41 -8.45
N ASP A 84 18.27 -6.59 -7.85
CA ASP A 84 17.36 -7.64 -8.27
C ASP A 84 16.29 -7.80 -7.20
N PHE A 85 15.03 -7.72 -7.62
CA PHE A 85 13.86 -7.90 -6.78
C PHE A 85 13.20 -9.21 -7.19
N TYR A 86 12.89 -10.11 -6.24
CA TYR A 86 12.32 -11.42 -6.55
C TYR A 86 11.43 -12.01 -5.44
N ALA A 87 10.71 -13.09 -5.78
CA ALA A 87 9.86 -13.88 -4.89
C ALA A 87 8.80 -13.05 -4.15
N PHE A 88 8.06 -12.22 -4.89
CA PHE A 88 7.00 -11.40 -4.33
C PHE A 88 5.71 -12.20 -4.13
N HIS A 89 5.08 -12.00 -2.98
CA HIS A 89 3.80 -12.60 -2.66
C HIS A 89 2.91 -11.59 -1.93
N ALA A 90 1.67 -11.44 -2.41
CA ALA A 90 0.70 -10.48 -1.90
C ALA A 90 -0.44 -11.20 -1.16
N SER A 91 -0.41 -11.25 0.16
CA SER A 91 -1.48 -11.85 0.96
C SER A 91 -2.32 -10.77 1.64
N GLY A 92 -3.52 -10.51 1.10
CA GLY A 92 -4.44 -9.50 1.61
C GLY A 92 -3.82 -8.09 1.51
N SER A 93 -3.54 -7.47 2.66
CA SER A 93 -2.92 -6.14 2.76
C SER A 93 -1.39 -6.18 2.91
N SER A 94 -0.78 -7.36 2.87
CA SER A 94 0.66 -7.53 3.01
C SER A 94 1.28 -7.96 1.68
N VAL A 95 2.37 -7.30 1.30
CA VAL A 95 3.27 -7.79 0.24
C VAL A 95 4.60 -8.13 0.87
N THR A 96 5.04 -9.35 0.64
CA THR A 96 6.36 -9.84 1.02
C THR A 96 7.18 -10.06 -0.24
N GLY A 97 8.48 -9.98 -0.11
CA GLY A 97 9.40 -10.25 -1.20
C GLY A 97 10.84 -10.03 -0.76
N HIS A 98 11.75 -10.39 -1.66
CA HIS A 98 13.18 -10.29 -1.43
C HIS A 98 13.80 -9.32 -2.42
N TYR A 99 14.88 -8.67 -1.97
CA TYR A 99 15.71 -7.86 -2.83
C TYR A 99 17.18 -8.17 -2.54
N SER A 100 17.99 -8.09 -3.58
CA SER A 100 19.43 -8.14 -3.52
C SER A 100 19.97 -6.92 -4.23
N THR A 101 20.78 -6.13 -3.54
CA THR A 101 21.47 -4.98 -4.13
C THR A 101 22.95 -5.22 -4.01
N VAL A 102 23.63 -5.29 -5.15
CA VAL A 102 25.07 -5.52 -5.22
C VAL A 102 25.75 -4.37 -5.94
N LEU A 103 26.92 -3.97 -5.44
CA LEU A 103 27.83 -3.11 -6.18
C LEU A 103 28.74 -4.03 -7.04
N PRO A 104 28.67 -3.96 -8.37
CA PRO A 104 29.48 -4.77 -9.27
C PRO A 104 30.99 -4.58 -9.08
N ASN A 105 31.78 -5.59 -9.42
CA ASN A 105 33.24 -5.56 -9.32
C ASN A 105 33.92 -4.62 -10.34
N ASP A 106 33.19 -4.12 -11.34
CA ASP A 106 33.63 -3.12 -12.31
C ASP A 106 33.15 -1.69 -11.97
N ALA A 107 32.42 -1.50 -10.85
CA ALA A 107 32.06 -0.17 -10.36
C ALA A 107 33.30 0.73 -10.15
N SER A 108 33.13 2.05 -10.19
CA SER A 108 34.25 2.98 -10.00
C SER A 108 34.81 2.94 -8.55
N ALA A 109 36.05 3.37 -8.35
CA ALA A 109 36.63 3.48 -7.02
C ALA A 109 35.87 4.50 -6.13
N GLU A 110 35.31 5.55 -6.74
CA GLU A 110 34.47 6.55 -6.08
C GLU A 110 33.15 5.94 -5.58
N ASP A 111 32.49 5.12 -6.39
CA ASP A 111 31.27 4.41 -5.99
C ASP A 111 31.53 3.42 -4.85
N ARG A 112 32.69 2.74 -4.85
CA ARG A 112 33.08 1.81 -3.78
C ARG A 112 33.31 2.48 -2.44
N GLN A 113 33.67 3.75 -2.43
CA GLN A 113 33.86 4.52 -1.20
C GLN A 113 32.54 5.14 -0.69
N GLY A 114 31.40 4.83 -1.36
CA GLY A 114 30.07 5.24 -0.92
C GLY A 114 29.67 6.64 -1.35
N GLY A 115 30.34 7.22 -2.35
CA GLY A 115 30.05 8.57 -2.85
C GLY A 115 30.30 9.64 -1.78
N GLY A 116 31.56 10.04 -1.62
CA GLY A 116 31.90 11.23 -0.84
C GLY A 116 31.52 12.49 -1.62
N GLY A 117 30.35 13.04 -1.32
CA GLY A 117 29.85 14.33 -1.80
C GLY A 117 28.75 14.84 -0.89
#